data_AF-A0A4Q7YVA9-F1
#
_entry.id   AF-A0A4Q7YVA9-F1
#
_cell.length_a   1.000
_cell.length_b   1.000
_cell.length_c   1.000
_cell.angle_alpha   90.00
_cell.angle_beta   90.00
_cell.angle_gamma   90.00
#
_symmetry.space_group_name_H-M   'P 1'
#
loop_
_entity.id
_entity.type
_entity.pdbx_description
1 polymer ?
#
loop_
_entity_poly.entity_id
_entity_poly.type
_entity_poly.pdbx_seq_one_letter_code
_entity_poly.pdbx_strand_id
1 'polypeptide(L)'
;MSSIESNQLLLAAAAAAEDKKAEEIRILALDPAESGLADYFLICNGTNDRQNVAISDEIEIRLKREFGVYPNAVEGRRQSEWILMDYVDFIVHVFSPEKRAFYGLERLRKSATTLSVDDINADLKAQIAATRKISAKAAKKTAPKKAVKSSAVKKSVKRAKAKPTKKLVTSKTTKKKK
;
A
#
# COMPACT_ATOMS: atom_id res chain seq x y z
N MET A 1 -0.53 15.53 6.89
CA MET A 1 -1.64 14.61 6.53
C MET A 1 -1.01 13.48 5.74
N SER A 2 -1.23 12.25 6.17
CA SER A 2 -0.69 11.07 5.52
C SER A 2 -1.27 10.87 4.12
N SER A 3 -0.56 10.11 3.29
CA SER A 3 -1.04 9.74 1.96
C SER A 3 -2.15 8.69 2.05
N ILE A 4 -3.05 8.71 1.05
CA ILE A 4 -4.08 7.67 0.83
C ILE A 4 -3.43 6.28 0.80
N GLU A 5 -2.27 6.17 0.16
CA GLU A 5 -1.55 4.90 0.02
C GLU A 5 -1.04 4.38 1.37
N SER A 6 -0.43 5.25 2.19
CA SER A 6 0.07 4.89 3.52
C SER A 6 -1.07 4.42 4.43
N ASN A 7 -2.24 5.06 4.37
CA ASN A 7 -3.43 4.63 5.11
C ASN A 7 -3.94 3.26 4.64
N GLN A 8 -3.88 2.96 3.33
CA GLN A 8 -4.25 1.64 2.81
C GLN A 8 -3.31 0.53 3.28
N LEU A 9 -2.00 0.79 3.25
CA LEU A 9 -0.99 -0.15 3.74
C LEU A 9 -1.14 -0.41 5.24
N LEU A 10 -1.35 0.65 6.03
CA LEU A 10 -1.55 0.56 7.46
C LEU A 10 -2.79 -0.27 7.84
N LEU A 11 -3.91 -0.07 7.14
CA LEU A 11 -5.13 -0.86 7.34
C LEU A 11 -4.93 -2.33 6.96
N ALA A 12 -4.22 -2.62 5.87
CA ALA A 12 -3.91 -3.98 5.46
C ALA A 12 -2.99 -4.68 6.47
N ALA A 13 -2.01 -3.96 7.04
CA ALA A 13 -1.14 -4.46 8.10
C ALA A 13 -1.92 -4.74 9.39
N ALA A 14 -2.83 -3.84 9.79
CA ALA A 14 -3.68 -4.04 10.97
C ALA A 14 -4.59 -5.27 10.80
N ALA A 15 -5.22 -5.42 9.64
CA ALA A 15 -6.02 -6.62 9.32
C ALA A 15 -5.16 -7.90 9.32
N ALA A 16 -3.90 -7.82 8.88
CA ALA A 16 -2.99 -8.96 8.91
C ALA A 16 -2.62 -9.39 10.32
N ALA A 17 -2.40 -8.43 11.22
CA ALA A 17 -2.21 -8.70 12.63
C ALA A 17 -3.48 -9.33 13.25
N GLU A 18 -4.66 -8.80 12.93
CA GLU A 18 -5.94 -9.32 13.42
C GLU A 18 -6.21 -10.77 12.96
N ASP A 19 -5.92 -11.10 11.71
CA ASP A 19 -6.06 -12.46 11.16
C ASP A 19 -5.17 -13.48 11.90
N LYS A 20 -4.04 -13.03 12.45
CA LYS A 20 -3.16 -13.82 13.31
C LYS A 20 -3.51 -13.73 14.79
N LYS A 21 -4.67 -13.16 15.12
CA LYS A 21 -5.19 -12.99 16.48
C LYS A 21 -4.23 -12.20 17.37
N ALA A 22 -3.60 -11.17 16.80
CA ALA A 22 -2.80 -10.25 17.59
C ALA A 22 -3.68 -9.51 18.61
N GLU A 23 -3.13 -9.27 19.79
CA GLU A 23 -3.83 -8.60 20.88
C GLU A 23 -3.41 -7.13 20.98
N GLU A 24 -4.27 -6.30 21.55
CA GLU A 24 -4.02 -4.87 21.79
C GLU A 24 -3.46 -4.13 20.57
N ILE A 25 -4.09 -4.32 19.41
CA ILE A 25 -3.73 -3.60 18.18
C ILE A 25 -4.08 -2.12 18.38
N ARG A 26 -3.07 -1.25 18.34
CA ARG A 26 -3.21 0.20 18.47
C ARG A 26 -2.48 0.90 17.35
N ILE A 27 -3.09 1.96 16.81
CA ILE A 27 -2.46 2.85 15.85
C ILE A 27 -2.19 4.17 16.56
N LEU A 28 -0.96 4.65 16.49
CA LEU A 28 -0.56 5.95 17.00
C LEU A 28 -0.20 6.85 15.82
N ALA A 29 -0.89 7.98 15.68
CA ALA A 29 -0.50 9.05 14.78
C ALA A 29 0.53 9.94 15.46
N LEU A 30 1.71 10.03 14.86
CA LEU A 30 2.83 10.79 15.38
C LEU A 30 2.72 12.26 14.97
N ASP A 31 3.15 13.16 15.85
CA ASP A 31 3.25 14.58 15.53
C ASP A 31 4.44 14.81 14.57
N PRO A 32 4.25 15.45 13.40
CA PRO A 32 5.34 15.80 12.49
C PRO A 32 6.47 16.62 13.13
N ALA A 33 6.19 17.37 14.20
CA ALA A 33 7.20 18.13 14.93
C ALA A 33 8.14 17.23 15.77
N GLU A 34 7.68 16.05 16.15
CA GLU A 34 8.41 15.10 17.02
C GLU A 34 8.85 13.82 16.30
N SER A 35 8.35 13.59 15.07
CA SER A 35 8.66 12.42 14.26
C SER A 35 9.24 12.85 12.93
N GLY A 36 10.56 12.74 12.81
CA GLY A 36 11.28 12.97 11.54
C GLY A 36 11.35 11.72 10.65
N LEU A 37 10.79 10.58 11.07
CA LEU A 37 11.01 9.30 10.40
C LEU A 37 9.72 8.64 9.88
N ALA A 38 8.62 8.64 10.65
CA ALA A 38 7.36 7.97 10.27
C ALA A 38 6.12 8.75 10.73
N ASP A 39 4.99 8.58 10.04
CA ASP A 39 3.71 9.21 10.37
C ASP A 39 2.90 8.39 11.38
N TYR A 40 3.01 7.05 11.32
CA TYR A 40 2.23 6.15 12.17
C TYR A 40 3.05 5.04 12.81
N PHE A 41 2.67 4.67 14.02
CA PHE A 41 3.02 3.38 14.61
C PHE A 41 1.83 2.46 14.68
N LEU A 42 1.99 1.23 14.18
CA LEU A 42 1.09 0.12 14.45
C LEU A 42 1.73 -0.74 15.53
N ILE A 43 1.08 -0.87 16.68
CA ILE A 43 1.60 -1.63 17.82
C ILE A 43 0.63 -2.78 18.10
N CYS A 44 1.13 -4.00 18.22
CA CYS A 44 0.33 -5.17 18.58
C CYS A 44 1.14 -6.17 19.41
N ASN A 45 0.43 -7.07 20.10
CA ASN A 45 1.02 -8.15 20.87
C ASN A 45 0.74 -9.50 20.21
N GLY A 46 1.69 -10.41 20.28
CA GLY A 46 1.36 -11.83 20.24
C GLY A 46 1.49 -12.43 21.64
N THR A 47 0.83 -13.56 21.84
CA THR A 47 0.80 -14.30 23.10
C THR A 47 2.06 -15.14 23.35
N ASN A 48 2.84 -15.39 22.30
CA ASN A 48 4.10 -16.12 22.36
C ASN A 48 5.00 -15.79 21.15
N ASP A 49 6.28 -16.15 21.24
CA ASP A 49 7.30 -15.88 20.23
C ASP A 49 6.94 -16.40 18.83
N ARG A 50 6.36 -17.60 18.75
CA ARG A 50 5.92 -18.17 17.46
C ARG A 50 4.81 -17.33 16.84
N GLN A 51 3.87 -16.84 17.64
CA GLN A 51 2.81 -15.95 17.17
C GLN A 51 3.38 -14.61 16.74
N ASN A 52 4.36 -14.05 17.46
CA ASN A 52 5.00 -12.79 17.08
C ASN A 52 5.63 -12.89 15.68
N VAL A 53 6.36 -13.96 15.41
CA VAL A 53 6.91 -14.23 14.07
C VAL A 53 5.78 -14.39 13.05
N ALA A 54 4.74 -15.17 13.36
CA ALA A 54 3.62 -15.40 12.45
C ALA A 54 2.84 -14.11 12.10
N ILE A 55 2.68 -13.19 13.06
CA ILE A 55 2.10 -11.86 12.83
C ILE A 55 2.99 -11.08 11.86
N SER A 56 4.29 -10.99 12.14
CA SER A 56 5.22 -10.25 11.28
C SER A 56 5.29 -10.82 9.86
N ASP A 57 5.27 -12.15 9.71
CA ASP A 57 5.23 -12.83 8.41
C ASP A 57 3.96 -12.53 7.63
N GLU A 58 2.82 -12.57 8.30
CA GLU A 58 1.54 -12.31 7.63
C GLU A 58 1.46 -10.87 7.12
N ILE A 59 1.92 -9.90 7.92
CA ILE A 59 1.97 -8.49 7.50
C ILE A 59 2.85 -8.36 6.26
N GLU A 60 4.05 -8.95 6.28
CA GLU A 60 4.97 -8.92 5.14
C GLU A 60 4.35 -9.56 3.88
N ILE A 61 3.74 -10.74 4.03
CA ILE A 61 3.10 -11.46 2.93
C ILE A 61 1.92 -10.67 2.37
N ARG A 62 1.07 -10.09 3.23
CA ARG A 62 -0.10 -9.29 2.85
C ARG A 62 0.30 -8.10 2.00
N LEU A 63 1.22 -7.28 2.52
CA LEU A 63 1.63 -6.04 1.88
C LEU A 63 2.36 -6.31 0.56
N LYS A 64 3.18 -7.36 0.52
CA LYS A 64 3.81 -7.83 -0.71
C LYS A 64 2.78 -8.29 -1.75
N ARG A 65 1.79 -9.09 -1.35
CA ARG A 65 0.81 -9.67 -2.28
C ARG A 65 -0.15 -8.63 -2.85
N GLU A 66 -0.62 -7.72 -2.02
CA GLU A 66 -1.69 -6.79 -2.38
C GLU A 66 -1.17 -5.47 -2.95
N PHE A 67 0.01 -5.03 -2.51
CA PHE A 67 0.57 -3.72 -2.88
C PHE A 67 1.97 -3.80 -3.50
N GLY A 68 2.63 -4.97 -3.48
CA GLY A 68 3.99 -5.11 -3.98
C GLY A 68 5.05 -4.43 -3.09
N VAL A 69 4.71 -4.08 -1.85
CA VAL A 69 5.57 -3.35 -0.92
C VAL A 69 6.34 -4.31 -0.02
N TYR A 70 7.60 -3.99 0.22
CA TYR A 70 8.50 -4.72 1.13
C TYR A 70 8.90 -3.81 2.29
N PRO A 71 9.15 -4.38 3.48
CA PRO A 71 9.74 -3.60 4.56
C PRO A 71 11.14 -3.12 4.16
N ASN A 72 11.46 -1.88 4.53
CA ASN A 72 12.78 -1.28 4.40
C ASN A 72 13.80 -2.00 5.31
N ALA A 73 13.38 -2.29 6.54
CA ALA A 73 14.16 -3.04 7.51
C ALA A 73 13.25 -3.89 8.40
N VAL A 74 13.78 -5.04 8.84
CA VAL A 74 13.14 -5.90 9.84
C VAL A 74 14.15 -6.26 10.91
N GLU A 75 13.85 -5.93 12.17
CA GLU A 75 14.72 -6.14 13.32
C GLU A 75 14.06 -7.03 14.37
N GLY A 76 14.87 -7.69 15.21
CA GLY A 76 14.41 -8.46 16.37
C GLY A 76 13.66 -9.78 16.05
N ARG A 77 13.45 -10.10 14.78
CA ARG A 77 12.78 -11.33 14.29
C ARG A 77 13.41 -12.64 14.80
N ARG A 78 14.70 -12.66 15.13
CA ARG A 78 15.36 -13.87 15.68
C ARG A 78 14.98 -14.12 17.14
N GLN A 79 14.90 -13.05 17.94
CA GLN A 79 14.51 -13.12 19.34
C GLN A 79 13.00 -13.23 19.50
N SER A 80 12.24 -12.67 18.57
CA SER A 80 10.77 -12.74 18.52
C SER A 80 10.04 -12.05 19.68
N GLU A 81 10.74 -11.51 20.68
CA GLU A 81 10.13 -10.79 21.80
C GLU A 81 9.73 -9.35 21.43
N TRP A 82 10.44 -8.76 20.48
CA TRP A 82 10.11 -7.46 19.89
C TRP A 82 10.59 -7.47 18.45
N ILE A 83 9.65 -7.45 17.52
CA ILE A 83 9.90 -7.38 16.09
C ILE A 83 9.51 -5.98 15.62
N LEU A 84 10.43 -5.30 14.95
CA LEU A 84 10.22 -4.00 14.33
C LEU A 84 10.25 -4.17 12.82
N MET A 85 9.24 -3.64 12.12
CA MET A 85 9.18 -3.62 10.66
C MET A 85 8.99 -2.19 10.19
N ASP A 86 9.97 -1.69 9.44
CA ASP A 86 9.99 -0.32 8.93
C ASP A 86 9.44 -0.27 7.49
N TYR A 87 8.42 0.56 7.26
CA TYR A 87 7.84 0.84 5.94
C TYR A 87 8.00 2.31 5.52
N VAL A 88 8.91 3.05 6.17
CA VAL A 88 9.16 4.49 5.99
C VAL A 88 7.98 5.35 6.47
N ASP A 89 6.81 5.23 5.84
CA ASP A 89 5.63 6.01 6.21
C ASP A 89 5.04 5.57 7.56
N PHE A 90 5.17 4.29 7.90
CA PHE A 90 4.72 3.73 9.17
C PHE A 90 5.67 2.65 9.66
N ILE A 91 5.67 2.41 10.97
CA ILE A 91 6.47 1.36 11.61
C ILE A 91 5.56 0.41 12.38
N VAL A 92 5.70 -0.88 12.13
CA VAL A 92 5.00 -1.94 12.86
C VAL A 92 5.87 -2.43 14.00
N HIS A 93 5.30 -2.48 15.20
CA HIS A 93 5.89 -3.07 16.38
C HIS A 93 5.06 -4.27 16.81
N VAL A 94 5.65 -5.46 16.78
CA VAL A 94 5.06 -6.69 17.30
C VAL A 94 5.80 -7.05 18.58
N PHE A 95 5.10 -7.04 19.71
CA PHE A 95 5.68 -7.26 21.03
C PHE A 95 5.22 -8.58 21.67
N SER A 96 6.07 -9.14 22.54
CA SER A 96 5.60 -9.96 23.64
C SER A 96 5.00 -9.07 24.74
N PRO A 97 4.02 -9.56 25.52
CA PRO A 97 3.34 -8.74 26.53
C PRO A 97 4.33 -8.16 27.56
N GLU A 98 5.33 -8.95 27.95
CA GLU A 98 6.38 -8.54 28.89
C GLU A 98 7.25 -7.40 28.33
N LYS A 99 7.67 -7.47 27.07
CA LYS A 99 8.48 -6.42 26.46
C LYS A 99 7.68 -5.15 26.22
N ARG A 100 6.40 -5.24 25.82
CA ARG A 100 5.55 -4.05 25.68
C ARG A 100 5.42 -3.29 26.99
N ALA A 101 5.24 -4.01 28.10
CA ALA A 101 5.19 -3.43 29.43
C ALA A 101 6.53 -2.80 29.84
N PHE A 102 7.66 -3.46 29.54
CA PHE A 102 8.99 -2.97 29.86
C PHE A 102 9.36 -1.68 29.10
N TYR A 103 9.14 -1.64 27.78
CA TYR A 103 9.49 -0.48 26.96
C TYR A 103 8.46 0.63 27.03
N GLY A 104 7.18 0.30 27.23
CA GLY A 104 6.11 1.27 27.42
C GLY A 104 6.06 2.35 26.35
N LEU A 105 6.27 2.01 25.07
CA LEU A 105 6.38 2.99 23.97
C LEU A 105 5.18 3.93 23.87
N GLU A 106 3.99 3.42 24.19
CA GLU A 106 2.75 4.21 24.27
C GLU A 106 2.84 5.35 25.30
N ARG A 107 3.58 5.15 26.39
CA ARG A 107 3.82 6.17 27.41
C ARG A 107 4.92 7.15 27.00
N LEU A 108 5.87 6.73 26.18
CA LEU A 108 6.96 7.59 25.71
C LEU A 108 6.45 8.60 24.68
N ARG A 109 5.49 8.20 23.82
CA ARG A 109 4.87 9.04 22.80
C ARG A 109 3.59 9.72 23.29
N LYS A 110 3.66 10.48 24.39
CA LYS A 110 2.48 11.13 25.02
C LYS A 110 1.74 12.12 24.11
N SER A 111 2.44 12.71 23.16
CA SER A 111 1.92 13.63 22.14
C SER A 111 1.16 12.92 21.02
N ALA A 112 1.37 11.61 20.84
CA ALA A 112 0.78 10.87 19.74
C ALA A 112 -0.71 10.63 19.97
N THR A 113 -1.51 10.85 18.93
CA THR A 113 -2.95 10.61 18.98
C THR A 113 -3.22 9.14 18.74
N THR A 114 -3.91 8.48 19.68
CA THR A 114 -4.36 7.09 19.47
C THR A 114 -5.54 7.09 18.51
N LEU A 115 -5.43 6.30 17.45
CA LEU A 115 -6.47 6.12 16.44
C LEU A 115 -6.92 4.66 16.42
N SER A 116 -8.22 4.45 16.20
CA SER A 116 -8.75 3.13 15.89
C SER A 116 -8.61 2.82 14.39
N VAL A 117 -8.72 1.54 14.03
CA VAL A 117 -8.77 1.09 12.63
C VAL A 117 -9.95 1.74 11.90
N ASP A 118 -11.07 1.94 12.60
CA ASP A 118 -12.26 2.60 12.05
C ASP A 118 -12.03 4.07 11.76
N ASP A 119 -11.28 4.78 12.60
CA ASP A 119 -10.93 6.19 12.39
C ASP A 119 -10.08 6.35 11.11
N ILE A 120 -9.06 5.50 10.94
CA ILE A 120 -8.23 5.50 9.72
C ILE A 120 -9.06 5.17 8.48
N ASN A 121 -9.98 4.20 8.59
CA ASN A 121 -10.85 3.81 7.49
C ASN A 121 -11.84 4.93 7.10
N ALA A 122 -12.37 5.65 8.10
CA ALA A 122 -13.23 6.81 7.88
C ALA A 122 -12.48 7.95 7.18
N ASP A 123 -11.26 8.26 7.63
CA ASP A 123 -10.41 9.26 7.02
C ASP A 123 -10.04 8.88 5.58
N LEU A 124 -9.61 7.63 5.34
CA LEU A 124 -9.33 7.12 3.99
C LEU A 124 -10.54 7.28 3.04
N LYS A 125 -11.74 6.93 3.50
CA LYS A 125 -12.97 7.11 2.70
C LYS A 125 -13.24 8.59 2.40
N ALA A 126 -13.03 9.47 3.37
CA ALA A 126 -13.18 10.91 3.20
C ALA A 126 -12.18 11.47 2.17
N GLN A 127 -10.91 11.07 2.26
CA GLN A 127 -9.85 11.47 1.32
C GLN A 127 -10.15 10.97 -0.12
N ILE A 128 -10.56 9.71 -0.29
CA ILE A 128 -10.93 9.17 -1.62
C ILE A 128 -12.12 9.96 -2.21
N ALA A 129 -13.13 10.27 -1.39
CA ALA A 129 -14.29 11.05 -1.84
C ALA A 129 -13.90 12.49 -2.23
N ALA A 130 -12.99 13.12 -1.47
CA ALA A 130 -12.45 14.44 -1.79
C ALA A 130 -11.68 14.43 -3.12
N THR A 131 -10.79 13.46 -3.32
CA THR A 131 -10.03 13.28 -4.57
C THR A 131 -10.96 13.10 -5.78
N ARG A 132 -12.02 12.29 -5.65
CA ARG A 132 -13.06 12.12 -6.70
C ARG A 132 -13.80 13.43 -7.02
N LYS A 133 -14.10 14.25 -6.01
CA LYS A 133 -14.75 15.56 -6.23
C LYS A 133 -13.82 16.55 -6.93
N ILE A 134 -12.53 16.53 -6.59
CA ILE A 134 -11.52 17.40 -7.23
C ILE A 134 -11.32 17.00 -8.69
N SER A 135 -11.16 15.71 -8.99
CA SER A 135 -11.02 15.23 -10.37
C SER A 135 -12.28 15.47 -11.21
N ALA A 136 -13.48 15.33 -10.62
CA ALA A 136 -14.74 15.69 -11.28
C ALA A 136 -14.86 17.21 -11.53
N LYS A 137 -14.40 18.05 -10.60
CA LYS A 137 -14.39 19.52 -10.76
C LYS A 137 -13.36 19.98 -11.79
N ALA A 138 -12.19 19.33 -11.86
CA ALA A 138 -11.18 19.56 -12.89
C ALA A 138 -11.68 19.16 -14.29
N ALA A 139 -12.31 17.99 -14.42
CA ALA A 139 -12.92 17.56 -15.68
C ALA A 139 -14.01 18.52 -16.16
N LYS A 140 -14.81 19.08 -15.24
CA LYS A 140 -15.86 20.06 -15.55
C LYS A 140 -15.32 21.45 -15.92
N LYS A 141 -14.13 21.83 -15.44
CA LYS A 141 -13.48 23.12 -15.75
C LYS A 141 -12.75 23.13 -17.10
N THR A 142 -12.51 21.95 -17.69
CA THR A 142 -11.79 21.77 -18.96
C THR A 142 -12.72 21.42 -20.14
N ALA A 143 -14.03 21.68 -20.01
CA ALA A 143 -14.98 21.53 -21.11
C ALA A 143 -14.94 22.80 -22.00
N PRO A 144 -14.64 22.70 -23.31
CA PRO A 144 -14.67 23.87 -24.19
C PRO A 144 -16.11 24.38 -24.35
N LYS A 145 -16.30 25.70 -24.28
CA LYS A 145 -17.60 26.36 -24.56
C LYS A 145 -17.96 26.19 -26.05
N LYS A 146 -19.09 25.51 -26.25
CA LYS A 146 -19.92 25.20 -27.44
C LYS A 146 -19.88 26.09 -28.71
N ALA A 147 -20.22 25.40 -29.82
CA ALA A 147 -21.02 25.79 -31.02
C ALA A 147 -20.19 26.00 -32.31
N VAL A 148 -20.59 25.61 -33.54
CA VAL A 148 -21.91 25.60 -34.21
C VAL A 148 -21.98 24.52 -35.33
N LYS A 149 -23.21 24.10 -35.66
CA LYS A 149 -23.65 23.17 -36.71
C LYS A 149 -23.26 23.56 -38.15
N SER A 150 -22.99 22.55 -38.99
CA SER A 150 -23.34 22.37 -40.43
C SER A 150 -22.33 21.37 -41.01
N SER A 151 -22.55 20.52 -42.01
CA SER A 151 -23.67 20.08 -42.83
C SER A 151 -23.13 18.85 -43.59
N ALA A 152 -24.01 17.93 -43.96
CA ALA A 152 -23.66 16.71 -44.70
C ALA A 152 -22.97 16.98 -46.05
N VAL A 153 -21.96 16.18 -46.40
CA VAL A 153 -21.74 15.70 -47.78
C VAL A 153 -21.17 14.28 -47.74
N LYS A 154 -21.97 13.32 -48.26
CA LYS A 154 -21.51 12.01 -48.72
C LYS A 154 -20.67 12.20 -49.99
N LYS A 155 -19.51 11.55 -50.07
CA LYS A 155 -19.05 11.00 -51.36
C LYS A 155 -18.19 9.75 -51.16
N SER A 156 -18.69 8.70 -51.79
CA SER A 156 -18.09 7.42 -52.11
C SER A 156 -16.71 7.56 -52.78
N VAL A 157 -15.86 6.53 -52.69
CA VAL A 157 -15.34 5.74 -53.83
C VAL A 157 -14.25 4.72 -53.41
N LYS A 158 -14.51 3.45 -53.79
CA LYS A 158 -13.66 2.31 -54.20
C LYS A 158 -12.49 1.78 -53.33
N ARG A 159 -12.80 0.68 -52.64
CA ARG A 159 -12.30 -0.71 -52.83
C ARG A 159 -11.13 -0.92 -53.83
N ALA A 160 -10.01 -1.46 -53.33
CA ALA A 160 -9.10 -2.32 -54.09
C ALA A 160 -8.56 -3.45 -53.17
N LYS A 161 -8.76 -4.71 -53.60
CA LYS A 161 -8.20 -5.95 -53.04
C LYS A 161 -6.96 -6.32 -53.86
N ALA A 162 -5.91 -6.84 -53.23
CA ALA A 162 -5.18 -8.03 -53.69
C ALA A 162 -4.22 -8.56 -52.60
N LYS A 163 -4.20 -9.89 -52.45
CA LYS A 163 -3.37 -10.76 -51.58
C LYS A 163 -2.42 -11.54 -52.56
N PRO A 164 -1.74 -12.64 -52.18
CA PRO A 164 -0.56 -12.89 -51.33
C PRO A 164 0.65 -13.52 -52.10
N THR A 165 1.87 -13.54 -51.55
CA THR A 165 2.96 -14.50 -51.94
C THR A 165 3.94 -14.69 -50.77
N LYS A 166 3.92 -15.81 -50.03
CA LYS A 166 4.69 -17.08 -50.14
C LYS A 166 6.23 -17.02 -49.95
N LYS A 167 6.66 -17.53 -48.78
CA LYS A 167 7.73 -18.52 -48.45
C LYS A 167 9.13 -18.49 -49.12
N LEU A 168 10.17 -18.56 -48.27
CA LEU A 168 11.34 -19.48 -48.32
C LEU A 168 12.08 -19.37 -46.95
N VAL A 169 12.19 -20.38 -46.06
CA VAL A 169 13.11 -21.57 -46.04
C VAL A 169 14.58 -21.10 -46.05
N THR A 170 15.51 -21.40 -45.13
CA THR A 170 16.03 -22.65 -44.51
C THR A 170 17.12 -22.25 -43.47
N SER A 171 17.19 -22.80 -42.26
CA SER A 171 18.07 -23.90 -41.78
C SER A 171 19.57 -23.61 -41.57
N LYS A 172 20.10 -24.26 -40.50
CA LYS A 172 21.50 -24.68 -40.18
C LYS A 172 22.36 -23.70 -39.38
N THR A 173 23.30 -24.06 -38.49
CA THR A 173 23.72 -25.29 -37.76
C THR A 173 25.00 -24.89 -36.98
N THR A 174 25.30 -25.50 -35.82
CA THR A 174 26.63 -25.59 -35.13
C THR A 174 27.20 -24.29 -34.52
N LYS A 175 28.05 -24.25 -33.46
CA LYS A 175 28.96 -25.23 -32.86
C LYS A 175 29.42 -24.78 -31.45
N LYS A 176 29.53 -25.76 -30.56
CA LYS A 176 30.39 -25.95 -29.38
C LYS A 176 31.75 -25.18 -29.34
N LYS A 177 32.08 -24.57 -28.18
CA LYS A 177 33.39 -24.42 -27.49
C LYS A 177 33.21 -23.32 -26.41
N LYS A 178 33.70 -23.40 -25.18
CA LYS A 178 34.79 -24.15 -24.57
C LYS A 178 34.48 -24.28 -23.08
#